data_AF-A0A086MH18-F1
#
_entry.id   AF-A0A086MH18-F1
#
_cell.length_a   1.000
_cell.length_b   1.000
_cell.length_c   1.000
_cell.angle_alpha   90.00
_cell.angle_beta   90.00
_cell.angle_gamma   90.00
#
_symmetry.space_group_name_H-M   'P 1'
#
loop_
_entity.id
_entity.type
_entity.pdbx_description
1 polymer ?
#
loop_
_entity_poly.entity_id
_entity_poly.type
_entity_poly.pdbx_seq_one_letter_code
_entity_poly.pdbx_strand_id
1 'polypeptide(L)'
;MYIRFHKLAALALACLIPTAASAQSSRRPAAPAPTGRLFITVDLKGSGRKDLSNKVEWYRLTADRKLELELAMYMPTKSPAPMIKVGGIDQSNAPMPEGMAALKNAVETCKGDQACERQAATAIMQKMMASPGGLGAMQPDDARFQNWVADRRIPCATGVAMVADEGDGMNISQPAPAKPYKFQRTGKLDLSGQPTGVLDKACQAEISVDLQKGLLSLRLNGLNIPVPVQMSGQAYTKETSVPFLEGRGKFELFDQPIKVDEATWSGQGRFENVGSVSHNSGQTVAPMTGTLTWRFVRG
;
A
#
# COMPACT_ATOMS: atom_id res chain seq x y z
N MET A 1 -10.19 85.06 -2.44
CA MET A 1 -9.78 86.33 -3.08
C MET A 1 -8.36 86.12 -3.62
N TYR A 2 -8.13 86.32 -4.93
CA TYR A 2 -6.89 86.16 -5.75
C TYR A 2 -6.32 84.72 -5.86
N ILE A 3 -6.52 83.95 -6.94
CA ILE A 3 -6.04 84.01 -8.34
C ILE A 3 -4.50 84.04 -8.48
N ARG A 4 -3.87 82.96 -8.97
CA ARG A 4 -3.24 82.85 -10.32
C ARG A 4 -2.40 81.57 -10.53
N PHE A 5 -2.70 80.93 -11.66
CA PHE A 5 -1.92 79.92 -12.37
C PHE A 5 -0.62 80.51 -12.97
N HIS A 6 0.40 79.66 -13.19
CA HIS A 6 1.23 79.45 -14.40
C HIS A 6 2.36 78.45 -14.04
N LYS A 7 2.30 77.17 -14.45
CA LYS A 7 2.74 76.54 -15.72
C LYS A 7 4.25 76.63 -16.04
N LEU A 8 4.82 75.43 -16.30
CA LEU A 8 6.01 75.07 -17.10
C LEU A 8 7.37 75.24 -16.40
N ALA A 9 8.37 74.34 -16.47
CA ALA A 9 8.55 73.09 -17.22
C ALA A 9 9.74 72.26 -16.66
N ALA A 10 9.68 70.95 -16.92
CA ALA A 10 10.77 70.02 -17.27
C ALA A 10 12.09 69.99 -16.48
N LEU A 11 12.37 68.85 -15.84
CA LEU A 11 13.44 67.92 -16.23
C LEU A 11 13.28 66.63 -15.39
N ALA A 12 12.64 65.61 -15.96
CA ALA A 12 12.57 64.30 -15.32
C ALA A 12 13.83 63.51 -15.73
N LEU A 13 14.77 63.42 -14.80
CA LEU A 13 16.00 62.66 -14.92
C LEU A 13 15.66 61.16 -14.92
N ALA A 14 16.03 60.50 -16.02
CA ALA A 14 15.97 59.05 -16.15
C ALA A 14 16.95 58.39 -15.19
N CYS A 15 16.44 57.60 -14.24
CA CYS A 15 17.23 56.59 -13.54
C CYS A 15 16.66 55.22 -13.89
N LEU A 16 17.45 54.48 -14.68
CA LEU A 16 17.25 53.08 -15.03
C LEU A 16 17.11 52.24 -13.75
N ILE A 17 15.91 51.69 -13.53
CA ILE A 17 15.73 50.51 -12.69
C ILE A 17 15.84 49.32 -13.65
N PRO A 18 16.85 48.45 -13.55
CA PRO A 18 16.83 47.20 -14.30
C PRO A 18 15.69 46.37 -13.72
N THR A 19 14.57 46.31 -14.44
CA THR A 19 13.58 45.25 -14.27
C THR A 19 14.29 43.94 -14.55
N ALA A 20 14.73 43.27 -13.49
CA ALA A 20 14.99 41.85 -13.55
C ALA A 20 13.67 41.19 -13.93
N ALA A 21 13.52 40.91 -15.23
CA ALA A 21 12.56 39.95 -15.71
C ALA A 21 12.93 38.63 -15.02
N SER A 22 12.24 38.33 -13.92
CA SER A 22 12.15 36.99 -13.42
C SER A 22 11.59 36.18 -14.58
N ALA A 23 12.49 35.46 -15.25
CA ALA A 23 12.13 34.35 -16.09
C ALA A 23 11.39 33.36 -15.18
N GLN A 24 10.08 33.57 -15.04
CA GLN A 24 9.15 32.54 -14.63
C GLN A 24 9.32 31.46 -15.69
N SER A 25 10.23 30.52 -15.41
CA SER A 25 10.20 29.20 -15.97
C SER A 25 8.76 28.75 -15.77
N SER A 26 7.98 28.84 -16.85
CA SER A 26 6.67 28.26 -16.96
C SER A 26 6.87 26.76 -16.85
N ARG A 27 6.99 26.29 -15.60
CA ARG A 27 6.83 24.89 -15.25
C ARG A 27 5.41 24.56 -15.67
N ARG A 28 5.30 24.02 -16.89
CA ARG A 28 4.10 23.35 -17.37
C ARG A 28 3.63 22.47 -16.21
N PRO A 29 2.34 22.54 -15.81
CA PRO A 29 1.83 21.66 -14.77
C PRO A 29 2.22 20.24 -15.13
N ALA A 30 2.82 19.51 -14.20
CA ALA A 30 3.14 18.10 -14.43
C ALA A 30 1.86 17.40 -14.91
N ALA A 31 1.97 16.57 -15.94
CA ALA A 31 0.84 15.77 -16.39
C ALA A 31 0.27 15.00 -15.19
N PRO A 32 -1.06 14.88 -15.06
CA PRO A 32 -1.66 14.18 -13.94
C PRO A 32 -1.10 12.77 -13.83
N ALA A 33 -0.76 12.35 -12.61
CA ALA A 33 -0.28 11.01 -12.33
C ALA A 33 -1.31 9.96 -12.83
N PRO A 34 -0.88 8.87 -13.48
CA PRO A 34 -1.80 7.82 -13.90
C PRO A 34 -2.61 7.25 -12.73
N THR A 35 -3.87 6.94 -13.01
CA THR A 35 -4.84 6.42 -12.04
C THR A 35 -5.31 5.02 -12.39
N GLY A 36 -5.89 4.31 -11.42
CA GLY A 36 -6.49 3.00 -11.65
C GLY A 36 -7.47 2.62 -10.55
N ARG A 37 -8.08 1.45 -10.70
CA ARG A 37 -9.00 0.85 -9.73
C ARG A 37 -8.57 -0.57 -9.39
N LEU A 38 -8.43 -0.85 -8.10
CA LEU A 38 -8.15 -2.19 -7.58
C LEU A 38 -9.39 -2.73 -6.87
N PHE A 39 -9.91 -3.83 -7.38
CA PHE A 39 -11.02 -4.57 -6.79
C PHE A 39 -10.46 -5.77 -6.04
N ILE A 40 -10.84 -5.95 -4.78
CA ILE A 40 -10.38 -7.04 -3.91
C ILE A 40 -11.58 -7.73 -3.28
N THR A 41 -11.54 -9.06 -3.25
CA THR A 41 -12.39 -9.88 -2.39
C THR A 41 -11.51 -10.74 -1.49
N VAL A 42 -11.73 -10.69 -0.19
CA VAL A 42 -11.06 -11.52 0.81
C VAL A 42 -12.11 -12.36 1.52
N ASP A 43 -11.96 -13.68 1.44
CA ASP A 43 -12.80 -14.65 2.16
C ASP A 43 -11.90 -15.41 3.14
N LEU A 44 -12.18 -15.27 4.44
CA LEU A 44 -11.41 -15.92 5.51
C LEU A 44 -12.31 -16.83 6.34
N LYS A 45 -11.76 -17.95 6.77
CA LYS A 45 -12.36 -18.86 7.73
C LYS A 45 -11.34 -19.26 8.77
N GLY A 46 -11.81 -19.51 9.98
CA GLY A 46 -10.95 -19.95 11.07
C GLY A 46 -11.75 -20.71 12.11
N SER A 47 -11.06 -21.59 12.84
CA SER A 47 -11.63 -22.25 14.01
C SER A 47 -10.56 -22.43 15.07
N GLY A 48 -10.94 -22.24 16.32
CA GLY A 48 -10.07 -22.42 17.47
C GLY A 48 -10.84 -23.01 18.64
N ARG A 49 -10.16 -23.84 19.43
CA ARG A 49 -10.70 -24.38 20.68
C ARG A 49 -9.65 -24.26 21.77
N LYS A 50 -10.09 -23.95 22.98
CA LYS A 50 -9.28 -23.95 24.19
C LYS A 50 -10.00 -24.73 25.27
N ASP A 51 -9.35 -25.76 25.78
CA ASP A 51 -9.77 -26.48 26.99
C ASP A 51 -9.03 -25.90 28.20
N LEU A 52 -9.74 -25.63 29.29
CA LEU A 52 -9.15 -25.12 30.53
C LEU A 52 -8.55 -26.25 31.38
N SER A 53 -7.66 -25.88 32.30
CA SER A 53 -6.93 -26.83 33.15
C SER A 53 -7.83 -27.70 34.05
N ASN A 54 -9.05 -27.23 34.35
CA ASN A 54 -10.03 -27.99 35.13
C ASN A 54 -10.69 -29.15 34.35
N LYS A 55 -10.40 -29.29 33.04
CA LYS A 55 -10.89 -30.36 32.15
C LYS A 55 -12.41 -30.39 31.96
N VAL A 56 -13.14 -29.37 32.43
CA VAL A 56 -14.59 -29.26 32.30
C VAL A 56 -14.95 -28.08 31.42
N GLU A 57 -14.32 -26.94 31.66
CA GLU A 57 -14.55 -25.73 30.87
C GLU A 57 -13.75 -25.79 29.59
N TRP A 58 -14.43 -25.45 28.50
CA TRP A 58 -13.82 -25.33 27.18
C TRP A 58 -14.59 -24.33 26.35
N TYR A 59 -13.89 -23.75 25.40
CA TYR A 59 -14.39 -22.69 24.55
C TYR A 59 -13.98 -22.95 23.12
N ARG A 60 -14.90 -22.81 22.18
CA ARG A 60 -14.64 -22.91 20.76
C ARG A 60 -15.20 -21.71 20.04
N LEU A 61 -14.48 -21.28 19.02
CA LEU A 61 -14.84 -20.19 18.14
C LEU A 61 -14.66 -20.68 16.70
N THR A 62 -15.67 -20.46 15.86
CA THR A 62 -15.59 -20.60 14.40
C THR A 62 -15.90 -19.23 13.81
N ALA A 63 -15.00 -18.73 12.98
CA ALA A 63 -15.09 -17.39 12.40
C ALA A 63 -15.15 -17.46 10.88
N ASP A 64 -16.04 -16.68 10.29
CA ASP A 64 -16.19 -16.48 8.85
C ASP A 64 -16.20 -14.96 8.57
N ARG A 65 -15.30 -14.53 7.68
CA ARG A 65 -15.06 -13.12 7.37
C ARG A 65 -15.04 -12.93 5.87
N LYS A 66 -15.79 -11.94 5.39
CA LYS A 66 -15.79 -11.54 3.99
C LYS A 66 -15.58 -10.05 3.83
N LEU A 67 -14.68 -9.67 2.95
CA LEU A 67 -14.39 -8.27 2.63
C LEU A 67 -14.40 -8.08 1.12
N GLU A 68 -15.14 -7.07 0.68
CA GLU A 68 -15.15 -6.60 -0.70
C GLU A 68 -14.69 -5.15 -0.70
N LEU A 69 -13.67 -4.83 -1.49
CA LEU A 69 -13.09 -3.50 -1.59
C LEU A 69 -12.96 -3.07 -3.05
N GLU A 70 -13.32 -1.82 -3.33
CA GLU A 70 -12.82 -1.06 -4.46
C GLU A 70 -11.89 0.02 -3.92
N LEU A 71 -10.67 0.05 -4.43
CA LEU A 71 -9.63 0.99 -4.06
C LEU A 71 -9.30 1.89 -5.24
N ALA A 72 -9.31 3.20 -4.99
CA ALA A 72 -8.70 4.14 -5.90
C ALA A 72 -7.18 4.00 -5.82
N MET A 73 -6.52 3.90 -6.97
CA MET A 73 -5.06 3.74 -7.05
C MET A 73 -4.47 4.86 -7.90
N TYR A 74 -3.25 5.27 -7.58
CA TYR A 74 -2.46 6.17 -8.43
C TYR A 74 -0.99 5.78 -8.43
N MET A 75 -0.27 6.23 -9.45
CA MET A 75 1.17 6.03 -9.58
C MET A 75 1.91 7.34 -9.20
N PRO A 76 2.48 7.46 -7.99
CA PRO A 76 2.97 8.74 -7.44
C PRO A 76 4.09 9.36 -8.26
N THR A 77 5.10 8.58 -8.62
CA THR A 77 6.19 8.93 -9.54
C THR A 77 6.76 7.66 -10.13
N LYS A 78 7.41 7.76 -11.29
CA LYS A 78 8.24 6.65 -11.78
C LYS A 78 9.34 6.35 -10.76
N SER A 79 9.71 5.08 -10.65
CA SER A 79 10.71 4.61 -9.68
C SER A 79 11.52 3.51 -10.33
N PRO A 80 12.85 3.50 -10.16
CA PRO A 80 13.72 2.48 -10.72
C PRO A 80 13.72 1.18 -9.92
N ALA A 81 13.00 1.17 -8.80
CA ALA A 81 12.85 0.03 -7.93
C ALA A 81 11.37 -0.22 -7.62
N PRO A 82 10.97 -1.48 -7.43
CA PRO A 82 9.63 -1.80 -7.00
C PRO A 82 9.47 -1.57 -5.49
N MET A 83 8.27 -1.16 -5.05
CA MET A 83 7.89 -1.00 -3.64
C MET A 83 7.64 -2.33 -2.91
N ILE A 84 7.28 -3.36 -3.68
CA ILE A 84 7.09 -4.74 -3.25
C ILE A 84 7.97 -5.61 -4.14
N LYS A 85 8.60 -6.62 -3.55
CA LYS A 85 9.44 -7.55 -4.31
C LYS A 85 8.68 -8.12 -5.51
N VAL A 86 9.25 -8.02 -6.71
CA VAL A 86 8.69 -8.58 -7.96
C VAL A 86 9.82 -9.02 -8.89
N GLY A 87 9.68 -10.19 -9.49
CA GLY A 87 10.70 -10.80 -10.35
C GLY A 87 12.03 -11.03 -9.64
N GLY A 88 12.01 -11.22 -8.31
CA GLY A 88 13.21 -11.33 -7.48
C GLY A 88 13.88 -9.99 -7.11
N ILE A 89 13.31 -8.86 -7.53
CA ILE A 89 13.88 -7.51 -7.32
C ILE A 89 13.05 -6.75 -6.28
N ASP A 90 13.73 -6.08 -5.37
CA ASP A 90 13.21 -5.13 -4.39
C ASP A 90 14.08 -3.86 -4.37
N GLN A 91 13.87 -2.98 -3.40
CA GLN A 91 14.64 -1.73 -3.28
C GLN A 91 16.13 -1.93 -3.00
N SER A 92 16.52 -3.05 -2.38
CA SER A 92 17.90 -3.32 -1.97
C SER A 92 18.76 -3.88 -3.10
N ASN A 93 18.15 -4.53 -4.09
CA ASN A 93 18.82 -5.17 -5.22
C ASN A 93 18.33 -4.67 -6.59
N ALA A 94 17.73 -3.48 -6.62
CA ALA A 94 17.31 -2.83 -7.85
C ALA A 94 18.48 -2.71 -8.84
N PRO A 95 18.27 -2.96 -10.15
CA PRO A 95 19.33 -2.86 -11.14
C PRO A 95 19.99 -1.49 -11.13
N MET A 96 21.31 -1.48 -11.07
CA MET A 96 22.09 -0.26 -11.23
C MET A 96 22.02 0.21 -12.69
N PRO A 97 21.99 1.53 -12.96
CA PRO A 97 22.12 2.04 -14.32
C PRO A 97 23.35 1.45 -15.02
N GLU A 98 23.25 1.14 -16.31
CA GLU A 98 24.32 0.49 -17.07
C GLU A 98 25.66 1.25 -16.96
N GLY A 99 25.63 2.58 -17.04
CA GLY A 99 26.82 3.43 -16.92
C GLY A 99 27.43 3.40 -15.52
N MET A 100 26.59 3.33 -14.48
CA MET A 100 27.04 3.18 -13.09
C MET A 100 27.63 1.79 -12.83
N ALA A 101 27.03 0.74 -13.41
CA ALA A 101 27.56 -0.62 -13.34
C ALA A 101 28.91 -0.73 -14.06
N ALA A 102 29.04 -0.13 -15.24
CA ALA A 102 30.30 -0.06 -15.98
C ALA A 102 31.39 0.69 -15.19
N LEU A 103 31.04 1.82 -14.57
CA LEU A 103 31.94 2.57 -13.70
C LEU A 103 32.40 1.73 -12.49
N LYS A 104 31.46 1.08 -11.80
CA LYS A 104 31.75 0.21 -10.65
C LYS A 104 32.73 -0.91 -11.03
N ASN A 105 32.45 -1.63 -12.12
CA ASN A 105 33.31 -2.72 -12.59
C ASN A 105 34.72 -2.22 -12.96
N ALA A 106 34.82 -1.04 -13.59
CA ALA A 106 36.10 -0.45 -13.95
C ALA A 106 36.94 -0.06 -12.72
N VAL A 107 36.28 0.46 -11.67
CA VAL A 107 36.91 0.81 -10.39
C VAL A 107 37.31 -0.45 -9.60
N GLU A 108 36.45 -1.47 -9.52
CA GLU A 108 36.74 -2.72 -8.81
C GLU A 108 37.96 -3.45 -9.38
N THR A 109 38.20 -3.33 -10.69
CA THR A 109 39.38 -3.90 -11.35
C THR A 109 40.70 -3.29 -10.84
N CYS A 110 40.66 -2.06 -10.32
CA CYS A 110 41.83 -1.36 -9.76
C CYS A 110 42.24 -1.83 -8.36
N LYS A 111 41.47 -2.71 -7.71
CA LYS A 111 41.79 -3.34 -6.41
C LYS A 111 42.25 -2.33 -5.32
N GLY A 112 41.71 -1.11 -5.31
CA GLY A 112 42.01 -0.08 -4.31
C GLY A 112 43.14 0.90 -4.69
N ASP A 113 43.71 0.82 -5.90
CA ASP A 113 44.67 1.83 -6.38
C ASP A 113 43.96 3.12 -6.80
N GLN A 114 44.06 4.17 -5.97
CA GLN A 114 43.44 5.46 -6.19
C GLN A 114 43.85 6.18 -7.49
N ALA A 115 45.03 5.90 -8.06
CA ALA A 115 45.45 6.49 -9.33
C ALA A 115 44.75 5.77 -10.50
N CYS A 116 44.71 4.44 -10.45
CA CYS A 116 43.97 3.60 -11.40
C CYS A 116 42.46 3.92 -11.36
N GLU A 117 41.86 4.00 -10.18
CA GLU A 117 40.42 4.27 -10.02
C GLU A 117 40.04 5.63 -10.63
N ARG A 118 40.83 6.67 -10.40
CA ARG A 118 40.61 8.00 -10.99
C ARG A 118 40.75 7.98 -12.51
N GLN A 119 41.73 7.26 -13.06
CA GLN A 119 41.89 7.11 -14.50
C GLN A 119 40.72 6.34 -15.13
N ALA A 120 40.33 5.22 -14.53
CA ALA A 120 39.20 4.40 -14.98
C ALA A 120 37.89 5.18 -14.96
N ALA A 121 37.60 5.90 -13.87
CA ALA A 121 36.42 6.75 -13.75
C ALA A 121 36.40 7.88 -14.78
N THR A 122 37.54 8.56 -14.99
CA THR A 122 37.65 9.64 -15.97
C THR A 122 37.44 9.13 -17.40
N ALA A 123 38.00 7.97 -17.74
CA ALA A 123 37.87 7.37 -19.06
C ALA A 123 36.42 6.95 -19.37
N ILE A 124 35.73 6.35 -18.40
CA ILE A 124 34.30 6.01 -18.53
C ILE A 124 33.47 7.30 -18.70
N MET A 125 33.71 8.32 -17.86
CA MET A 125 32.96 9.57 -17.92
C MET A 125 33.17 10.32 -19.25
N GLN A 126 34.40 10.34 -19.78
CA GLN A 126 34.68 10.92 -21.10
C GLN A 126 33.97 10.18 -22.23
N LYS A 127 33.97 8.83 -22.22
CA LYS A 127 33.22 8.02 -23.19
C LYS A 127 31.72 8.31 -23.15
N MET A 128 31.16 8.48 -21.95
CA MET A 128 29.75 8.79 -21.76
C MET A 128 29.39 10.20 -22.22
N MET A 129 30.23 11.20 -21.96
CA MET A 129 30.00 12.57 -22.45
C MET A 129 30.12 12.68 -23.97
N ALA A 130 30.99 11.87 -24.60
CA ALA A 130 31.15 11.84 -26.05
C ALA A 130 30.02 11.11 -26.80
N SER A 131 29.19 10.33 -26.09
CA SER A 131 28.14 9.51 -26.71
C SER A 131 26.78 10.22 -26.63
N PRO A 132 26.02 10.36 -27.73
CA PRO A 132 24.66 10.88 -27.68
C PRO A 132 23.79 10.00 -26.78
N GLY A 133 23.32 10.55 -25.65
CA GLY A 133 22.56 9.80 -24.64
C GLY A 133 23.42 9.05 -23.60
N GLY A 134 24.75 9.15 -23.64
CA GLY A 134 25.63 8.46 -22.69
C GLY A 134 25.40 8.88 -21.24
N LEU A 135 25.12 10.16 -20.97
CA LEU A 135 24.69 10.60 -19.63
C LEU A 135 23.35 9.98 -19.17
N GLY A 136 22.50 9.58 -20.12
CA GLY A 136 21.27 8.84 -19.85
C GLY A 136 21.52 7.44 -19.31
N ALA A 137 22.66 6.81 -19.63
CA ALA A 137 23.05 5.52 -19.06
C ALA A 137 23.47 5.60 -17.57
N MET A 138 23.64 6.82 -17.02
CA MET A 138 23.75 7.05 -15.56
C MET A 138 22.39 7.16 -14.88
N GLN A 139 21.31 7.35 -15.66
CA GLN A 139 19.99 7.53 -15.10
C GLN A 139 19.37 6.18 -14.75
N PRO A 140 18.67 6.08 -13.62
CA PRO A 140 17.91 4.89 -13.27
C PRO A 140 16.86 4.53 -14.34
N ASP A 141 16.63 3.23 -14.56
CA ASP A 141 15.56 2.75 -15.43
C ASP A 141 14.20 2.91 -14.74
N ASP A 142 13.68 4.11 -14.85
CA ASP A 142 12.38 4.52 -14.34
C ASP A 142 11.21 3.97 -15.19
N ALA A 143 11.48 3.23 -16.28
CA ALA A 143 10.46 2.73 -17.19
C ALA A 143 10.10 1.27 -16.91
N ARG A 144 10.99 0.48 -16.34
CA ARG A 144 10.75 -0.96 -16.08
C ARG A 144 9.68 -1.22 -15.03
N PHE A 145 9.66 -0.45 -13.94
CA PHE A 145 8.77 -0.70 -12.82
C PHE A 145 7.61 0.29 -12.78
N GLN A 146 6.41 -0.22 -12.49
CA GLN A 146 5.27 0.61 -12.12
C GLN A 146 4.88 0.32 -10.68
N ASN A 147 4.77 1.37 -9.87
CA ASN A 147 4.33 1.26 -8.48
C ASN A 147 3.02 2.00 -8.30
N TRP A 148 1.98 1.27 -7.91
CA TRP A 148 0.67 1.81 -7.65
C TRP A 148 0.38 1.75 -6.15
N VAL A 149 -0.19 2.82 -5.62
CA VAL A 149 -0.56 2.90 -4.21
C VAL A 149 -1.99 3.43 -4.09
N ALA A 150 -2.65 3.13 -2.97
CA ALA A 150 -3.98 3.66 -2.69
C ALA A 150 -3.98 5.21 -2.71
N ASP A 151 -4.93 5.81 -3.44
CA ASP A 151 -5.05 7.25 -3.61
C ASP A 151 -5.82 7.88 -2.46
N ARG A 152 -5.08 8.42 -1.49
CA ARG A 152 -5.62 9.09 -0.30
C ARG A 152 -6.09 10.53 -0.54
N ARG A 153 -5.95 11.07 -1.75
CA ARG A 153 -6.42 12.43 -2.10
C ARG A 153 -7.93 12.46 -2.35
N ILE A 154 -8.53 11.30 -2.58
CA ILE A 154 -9.95 11.06 -2.77
C ILE A 154 -10.41 9.96 -1.79
N PRO A 155 -11.72 9.65 -1.67
CA PRO A 155 -12.15 8.45 -0.96
C PRO A 155 -11.42 7.21 -1.51
N CYS A 156 -10.47 6.71 -0.73
CA CYS A 156 -9.46 5.77 -1.20
C CYS A 156 -10.00 4.34 -1.28
N ALA A 157 -11.03 4.02 -0.49
CA ALA A 157 -11.68 2.72 -0.45
C ALA A 157 -13.21 2.88 -0.33
N THR A 158 -13.94 2.00 -1.02
CA THR A 158 -15.37 1.75 -0.82
C THR A 158 -15.59 0.24 -0.78
N GLY A 159 -16.72 -0.21 -0.24
CA GLY A 159 -17.06 -1.64 -0.20
C GLY A 159 -17.63 -2.07 1.14
N VAL A 160 -17.54 -3.36 1.45
CA VAL A 160 -18.25 -3.97 2.57
C VAL A 160 -17.35 -4.96 3.32
N ALA A 161 -17.32 -4.84 4.65
CA ALA A 161 -16.76 -5.86 5.54
C ALA A 161 -17.87 -6.59 6.29
N MET A 162 -17.82 -7.92 6.33
CA MET A 162 -18.80 -8.79 6.97
C MET A 162 -18.13 -9.73 7.97
N VAL A 163 -18.83 -9.95 9.07
CA VAL A 163 -18.43 -10.82 10.18
C VAL A 163 -19.57 -11.79 10.46
N ALA A 164 -19.25 -13.08 10.54
CA ALA A 164 -20.14 -14.11 11.03
C ALA A 164 -19.33 -15.13 11.82
N ASP A 165 -19.45 -15.09 13.15
CA ASP A 165 -18.82 -16.05 14.02
C ASP A 165 -19.85 -16.83 14.82
N GLU A 166 -19.52 -18.08 15.11
CA GLU A 166 -20.22 -18.91 16.09
C GLU A 166 -19.26 -19.30 17.19
N GLY A 167 -19.71 -19.23 18.43
CA GLY A 167 -18.96 -19.76 19.55
C GLY A 167 -19.82 -20.60 20.47
N ASP A 168 -19.19 -21.60 21.07
CA ASP A 168 -19.81 -22.49 22.02
C ASP A 168 -18.80 -23.00 23.04
N GLY A 169 -19.32 -23.53 24.14
CA GLY A 169 -18.48 -23.97 25.23
C GLY A 169 -19.22 -24.52 26.42
N MET A 170 -18.44 -24.87 27.42
CA MET A 170 -18.90 -25.19 28.77
C MET A 170 -18.32 -24.17 29.72
N ASN A 171 -19.17 -23.50 30.50
CA ASN A 171 -18.79 -22.47 31.47
C ASN A 171 -19.26 -22.86 32.87
N ILE A 172 -18.46 -22.58 33.91
CA ILE A 172 -18.83 -22.71 35.32
C ILE A 172 -19.02 -21.32 35.92
N SER A 173 -20.28 -20.90 36.08
CA SER A 173 -20.62 -19.68 36.83
C SER A 173 -20.90 -20.04 38.29
N GLN A 174 -19.87 -20.10 39.13
CA GLN A 174 -20.04 -20.47 40.55
C GLN A 174 -21.11 -19.60 41.25
N PRO A 175 -21.99 -20.21 42.07
CA PRO A 175 -21.97 -21.59 42.57
C PRO A 175 -22.68 -22.62 41.65
N ALA A 176 -23.13 -22.25 40.46
CA ALA A 176 -23.87 -23.15 39.58
C ALA A 176 -22.97 -24.24 38.95
N PRO A 177 -23.53 -25.42 38.61
CA PRO A 177 -22.80 -26.45 37.87
C PRO A 177 -22.42 -25.97 36.47
N ALA A 178 -21.49 -26.68 35.83
CA ALA A 178 -21.09 -26.42 34.45
C ALA A 178 -22.30 -26.46 33.51
N LYS A 179 -22.43 -25.44 32.65
CA LYS A 179 -23.53 -25.35 31.67
C LYS A 179 -22.99 -25.11 30.27
N PRO A 180 -23.59 -25.76 29.25
CA PRO A 180 -23.28 -25.44 27.87
C PRO A 180 -23.79 -24.05 27.53
N TYR A 181 -23.07 -23.36 26.66
CA TYR A 181 -23.49 -22.10 26.09
C TYR A 181 -23.20 -22.06 24.59
N LYS A 182 -23.98 -21.27 23.86
CA LYS A 182 -23.75 -20.95 22.46
C LYS A 182 -24.09 -19.49 22.22
N PHE A 183 -23.30 -18.85 21.36
CA PHE A 183 -23.57 -17.51 20.84
C PHE A 183 -23.28 -17.43 19.35
N GLN A 184 -23.86 -16.40 18.72
CA GLN A 184 -23.48 -15.97 17.38
C GLN A 184 -23.11 -14.49 17.42
N ARG A 185 -22.15 -14.11 16.58
CA ARG A 185 -21.67 -12.74 16.42
C ARG A 185 -21.70 -12.39 14.95
N THR A 186 -22.63 -11.53 14.54
CA THR A 186 -22.80 -11.14 13.13
C THR A 186 -22.71 -9.64 12.96
N GLY A 187 -22.14 -9.20 11.85
CA GLY A 187 -21.92 -7.78 11.60
C GLY A 187 -21.67 -7.46 10.14
N LYS A 188 -21.97 -6.22 9.77
CA LYS A 188 -21.70 -5.67 8.45
C LYS A 188 -21.33 -4.21 8.59
N LEU A 189 -20.27 -3.81 7.90
CA LEU A 189 -19.85 -2.43 7.76
C LEU A 189 -19.83 -2.08 6.27
N ASP A 190 -20.57 -1.04 5.87
CA ASP A 190 -20.34 -0.36 4.60
C ASP A 190 -19.23 0.67 4.82
N LEU A 191 -18.18 0.59 4.01
CA LEU A 191 -17.02 1.49 4.07
C LEU A 191 -17.29 2.84 3.41
N SER A 192 -18.33 2.94 2.59
CA SER A 192 -18.73 4.17 1.91
C SER A 192 -19.11 5.23 2.96
N GLY A 193 -18.41 6.36 2.96
CA GLY A 193 -18.67 7.46 3.89
C GLY A 193 -18.20 7.23 5.32
N GLN A 194 -17.40 6.19 5.60
CA GLN A 194 -16.80 6.01 6.92
C GLN A 194 -15.76 7.11 7.24
N PRO A 195 -15.53 7.41 8.53
CA PRO A 195 -14.49 8.36 8.93
C PRO A 195 -13.10 7.96 8.44
N THR A 196 -12.23 8.95 8.21
CA THR A 196 -10.87 8.75 7.68
C THR A 196 -10.08 7.69 8.47
N GLY A 197 -10.19 7.66 9.81
CA GLY A 197 -9.47 6.68 10.62
C GLY A 197 -9.88 5.21 10.39
N VAL A 198 -11.11 4.96 9.90
CA VAL A 198 -11.55 3.62 9.48
C VAL A 198 -11.04 3.33 8.07
N LEU A 199 -11.20 4.30 7.15
CA LEU A 199 -10.74 4.18 5.77
C LEU A 199 -9.22 3.99 5.67
N ASP A 200 -8.42 4.65 6.50
CA ASP A 200 -6.97 4.52 6.56
C ASP A 200 -6.50 3.07 6.83
N LYS A 201 -7.35 2.27 7.48
CA LYS A 201 -7.08 0.84 7.67
C LYS A 201 -7.27 0.08 6.36
N ALA A 202 -8.34 0.35 5.61
CA ALA A 202 -8.61 -0.29 4.32
C ALA A 202 -7.69 0.21 3.18
N CYS A 203 -7.17 1.42 3.26
CA CYS A 203 -6.40 2.08 2.20
C CYS A 203 -4.89 1.82 2.28
N GLN A 204 -4.53 0.55 2.50
CA GLN A 204 -3.13 0.10 2.57
C GLN A 204 -2.87 -0.99 1.54
N ALA A 205 -3.19 -0.69 0.28
CA ALA A 205 -2.90 -1.53 -0.85
C ALA A 205 -1.78 -0.93 -1.72
N GLU A 206 -0.90 -1.80 -2.18
CA GLU A 206 0.26 -1.45 -3.01
C GLU A 206 0.43 -2.51 -4.08
N ILE A 207 0.81 -2.10 -5.29
CA ILE A 207 1.12 -2.98 -6.42
C ILE A 207 2.48 -2.58 -6.98
N SER A 208 3.34 -3.56 -7.24
CA SER A 208 4.56 -3.37 -8.02
C SER A 208 4.53 -4.27 -9.25
N VAL A 209 4.82 -3.69 -10.41
CA VAL A 209 4.82 -4.38 -11.70
C VAL A 209 6.21 -4.35 -12.29
N ASP A 210 6.73 -5.51 -12.72
CA ASP A 210 7.91 -5.62 -13.58
C ASP A 210 7.43 -5.79 -15.02
N LEU A 211 7.44 -4.69 -15.78
CA LEU A 211 6.97 -4.68 -17.18
C LEU A 211 7.87 -5.52 -18.09
N GLN A 212 9.14 -5.70 -17.74
CA GLN A 212 10.06 -6.49 -18.54
C GLN A 212 9.76 -7.99 -18.41
N LYS A 213 9.38 -8.43 -17.21
CA LYS A 213 9.07 -9.84 -16.94
C LYS A 213 7.59 -10.19 -17.07
N GLY A 214 6.71 -9.20 -17.18
CA GLY A 214 5.25 -9.42 -17.17
C GLY A 214 4.77 -9.99 -15.84
N LEU A 215 5.30 -9.46 -14.72
CA LEU A 215 4.98 -9.91 -13.38
C LEU A 215 4.41 -8.77 -12.53
N LEU A 216 3.52 -9.12 -11.62
CA LEU A 216 2.88 -8.21 -10.69
C LEU A 216 2.93 -8.79 -9.28
N SER A 217 3.34 -7.98 -8.31
CA SER A 217 3.19 -8.29 -6.89
C SER A 217 2.19 -7.33 -6.24
N LEU A 218 1.29 -7.86 -5.43
CA LEU A 218 0.25 -7.16 -4.70
C LEU A 218 0.49 -7.33 -3.19
N ARG A 219 0.43 -6.23 -2.45
CA ARG A 219 0.42 -6.23 -0.99
C ARG A 219 -0.82 -5.50 -0.49
N LEU A 220 -1.60 -6.17 0.34
CA LEU A 220 -2.66 -5.58 1.14
C LEU A 220 -2.26 -5.70 2.61
N ASN A 221 -2.03 -4.55 3.22
CA ASN A 221 -1.84 -4.39 4.65
C ASN A 221 -3.12 -3.87 5.28
N GLY A 222 -3.19 -3.89 6.61
CA GLY A 222 -4.24 -3.19 7.33
C GLY A 222 -5.62 -3.79 7.08
N LEU A 223 -6.04 -4.75 7.93
CA LEU A 223 -7.40 -5.29 7.88
C LEU A 223 -8.05 -5.37 9.26
N ASN A 224 -7.55 -4.56 10.19
CA ASN A 224 -8.10 -4.38 11.53
C ASN A 224 -9.29 -3.37 11.52
N ILE A 225 -10.17 -3.52 10.53
CA ILE A 225 -11.35 -2.67 10.32
C ILE A 225 -12.36 -2.97 11.44
N PRO A 226 -12.80 -1.98 12.24
CA PRO A 226 -13.77 -2.23 13.31
C PRO A 226 -15.16 -2.44 12.71
N VAL A 227 -15.62 -3.68 12.64
CA VAL A 227 -16.95 -4.03 12.14
C VAL A 227 -17.93 -4.00 13.33
N PRO A 228 -19.02 -3.23 13.27
CA PRO A 228 -20.06 -3.29 14.28
C PRO A 228 -20.77 -4.64 14.21
N VAL A 229 -21.05 -5.22 15.38
CA VAL A 229 -21.65 -6.55 15.48
C VAL A 229 -22.84 -6.56 16.42
N GLN A 230 -23.73 -7.50 16.18
CA GLN A 230 -24.80 -7.90 17.09
C GLN A 230 -24.48 -9.28 17.64
N MET A 231 -24.64 -9.42 18.95
CA MET A 231 -24.50 -10.69 19.65
C MET A 231 -25.87 -11.29 19.86
N SER A 232 -26.01 -12.59 19.61
CA SER A 232 -27.19 -13.37 19.99
C SER A 232 -26.78 -14.59 20.84
N GLY A 233 -27.71 -15.09 21.64
CA GLY A 233 -27.44 -16.20 22.56
C GLY A 233 -26.68 -15.79 23.82
N GLN A 234 -25.93 -16.74 24.38
CA GLN A 234 -25.22 -16.59 25.66
C GLN A 234 -23.77 -16.14 25.45
N ALA A 235 -23.61 -14.90 25.01
CA ALA A 235 -22.33 -14.35 24.58
C ALA A 235 -21.36 -13.96 25.72
N TYR A 236 -21.86 -13.81 26.95
CA TYR A 236 -21.11 -13.36 28.14
C TYR A 236 -20.16 -12.15 27.91
N THR A 237 -20.44 -11.31 26.91
CA THR A 237 -19.67 -10.12 26.54
C THR A 237 -20.60 -8.98 26.12
N LYS A 238 -20.08 -7.75 26.14
CA LYS A 238 -20.75 -6.54 25.67
C LYS A 238 -20.11 -5.97 24.39
N GLU A 239 -19.44 -6.84 23.61
CA GLU A 239 -18.84 -6.47 22.33
C GLU A 239 -19.89 -5.88 21.38
N THR A 240 -19.71 -4.62 21.00
CA THR A 240 -20.53 -3.92 19.99
C THR A 240 -19.80 -3.77 18.66
N SER A 241 -18.49 -4.02 18.65
CA SER A 241 -17.64 -4.04 17.47
C SER A 241 -16.49 -5.02 17.66
N VAL A 242 -16.10 -5.67 16.57
CA VAL A 242 -14.92 -6.51 16.51
C VAL A 242 -14.07 -6.15 15.29
N PRO A 243 -12.75 -6.34 15.36
CA PRO A 243 -11.90 -6.18 14.20
C PRO A 243 -12.24 -7.23 13.14
N PHE A 244 -12.20 -6.85 11.85
CA PHE A 244 -12.38 -7.78 10.73
C PHE A 244 -11.33 -8.90 10.81
N LEU A 245 -10.07 -8.53 11.06
CA LEU A 245 -8.95 -9.43 11.34
C LEU A 245 -8.04 -8.81 12.42
N GLU A 246 -7.67 -9.57 13.44
CA GLU A 246 -6.74 -9.13 14.48
C GLU A 246 -5.28 -9.21 14.02
N GLY A 247 -4.43 -8.39 14.65
CA GLY A 247 -3.01 -8.28 14.31
C GLY A 247 -2.75 -7.45 13.06
N ARG A 248 -1.55 -7.62 12.48
CA ARG A 248 -1.17 -7.00 11.21
C ARG A 248 -1.40 -8.01 10.09
N GLY A 249 -2.66 -8.16 9.68
CA GLY A 249 -3.00 -8.92 8.48
C GLY A 249 -2.18 -8.42 7.30
N LYS A 250 -1.33 -9.30 6.76
CA LYS A 250 -0.43 -9.00 5.65
C LYS A 250 -0.69 -10.02 4.54
N PHE A 251 -1.36 -9.58 3.50
CA PHE A 251 -1.64 -10.39 2.33
C PHE A 251 -0.67 -9.97 1.24
N GLU A 252 0.26 -10.85 0.90
CA GLU A 252 1.20 -10.64 -0.19
C GLU A 252 1.03 -11.72 -1.25
N LEU A 253 0.72 -11.30 -2.47
CA LEU A 253 0.76 -12.13 -3.66
C LEU A 253 1.95 -11.68 -4.49
N PHE A 254 2.95 -12.54 -4.62
CA PHE A 254 4.15 -12.23 -5.38
C PHE A 254 4.06 -12.81 -6.79
N ASP A 255 4.73 -12.13 -7.73
CA ASP A 255 5.06 -12.66 -9.05
C ASP A 255 3.88 -13.27 -9.81
N GLN A 256 2.72 -12.60 -9.72
CA GLN A 256 1.53 -12.96 -10.48
C GLN A 256 1.76 -12.64 -11.96
N PRO A 257 1.55 -13.59 -12.88
CA PRO A 257 1.75 -13.35 -14.30
C PRO A 257 0.70 -12.37 -14.83
N ILE A 258 1.14 -11.42 -15.64
CA ILE A 258 0.28 -10.44 -16.29
C ILE A 258 0.66 -10.27 -17.76
N LYS A 259 -0.28 -9.75 -18.57
CA LYS A 259 -0.01 -9.30 -19.93
C LYS A 259 0.11 -7.79 -19.92
N VAL A 260 1.32 -7.30 -20.14
CA VAL A 260 1.73 -5.90 -19.91
C VAL A 260 0.94 -4.89 -20.76
N ASP A 261 0.49 -5.33 -21.93
CA ASP A 261 -0.30 -4.57 -22.90
C ASP A 261 -1.80 -4.51 -22.55
N GLU A 262 -2.31 -5.41 -21.70
CA GLU A 262 -3.72 -5.40 -21.30
C GLU A 262 -4.02 -4.36 -20.21
N ALA A 263 -5.08 -3.57 -20.37
CA ALA A 263 -5.47 -2.55 -19.38
C ALA A 263 -5.97 -3.14 -18.05
N THR A 264 -6.35 -4.43 -18.03
CA THR A 264 -6.89 -5.11 -16.86
C THR A 264 -6.05 -6.34 -16.53
N TRP A 265 -5.75 -6.52 -15.25
CA TRP A 265 -5.09 -7.71 -14.71
C TRP A 265 -5.91 -8.29 -13.58
N SER A 266 -5.79 -9.58 -13.34
CA SER A 266 -6.50 -10.25 -12.26
C SER A 266 -5.74 -11.47 -11.78
N GLY A 267 -6.03 -11.89 -10.56
CA GLY A 267 -5.46 -13.10 -10.00
C GLY A 267 -6.13 -13.50 -8.70
N GLN A 268 -5.60 -14.55 -8.11
CA GLN A 268 -6.10 -15.13 -6.87
C GLN A 268 -4.94 -15.76 -6.12
N GLY A 269 -4.97 -15.72 -4.80
CA GLY A 269 -4.09 -16.54 -3.99
C GLY A 269 -4.73 -16.98 -2.68
N ARG A 270 -4.15 -18.04 -2.12
CA ARG A 270 -4.56 -18.62 -0.85
C ARG A 270 -3.54 -18.26 0.23
N PHE A 271 -4.04 -18.17 1.45
CA PHE A 271 -3.21 -17.83 2.59
C PHE A 271 -3.54 -18.69 3.79
N GLU A 272 -2.49 -19.01 4.52
CA GLU A 272 -2.56 -19.69 5.80
C GLU A 272 -2.06 -18.76 6.88
N ASN A 273 -2.71 -18.75 8.04
CA ASN A 273 -2.29 -17.98 9.21
C ASN A 273 -2.12 -16.48 8.96
N VAL A 274 -3.06 -15.85 8.24
CA VAL A 274 -3.00 -14.40 7.92
C VAL A 274 -3.23 -13.49 9.11
N GLY A 275 -3.67 -14.06 10.23
CA GLY A 275 -4.03 -13.37 11.45
C GLY A 275 -4.97 -14.25 12.27
N SER A 276 -5.68 -13.63 13.19
CA SER A 276 -6.62 -14.32 14.06
C SER A 276 -7.89 -13.53 14.29
N VAL A 277 -8.88 -14.21 14.84
CA VAL A 277 -10.04 -13.60 15.48
C VAL A 277 -10.15 -14.18 16.88
N SER A 278 -10.46 -13.34 17.87
CA SER A 278 -10.65 -13.80 19.23
C SER A 278 -12.03 -13.48 19.79
N HIS A 279 -12.32 -14.08 20.93
CA HIS A 279 -13.49 -13.79 21.74
C HIS A 279 -13.11 -13.75 23.22
N ASN A 280 -13.82 -12.89 23.97
CA ASN A 280 -13.65 -12.68 25.41
C ASN A 280 -12.19 -12.38 25.79
N SER A 281 -11.65 -11.28 25.25
CA SER A 281 -10.29 -10.81 25.52
C SER A 281 -9.18 -11.85 25.22
N GLY A 282 -9.33 -12.62 24.13
CA GLY A 282 -8.31 -13.60 23.74
C GLY A 282 -8.41 -14.95 24.44
N GLN A 283 -9.48 -15.21 25.20
CA GLN A 283 -9.69 -16.53 25.82
C GLN A 283 -9.74 -17.64 24.78
N THR A 284 -10.36 -17.40 23.63
CA THR A 284 -10.32 -18.29 22.47
C THR A 284 -9.84 -17.53 21.25
N VAL A 285 -8.94 -18.14 20.49
CA VAL A 285 -8.34 -17.55 19.29
C VAL A 285 -8.55 -18.53 18.14
N ALA A 286 -9.18 -18.05 17.07
CA ALA A 286 -9.33 -18.74 15.81
C ALA A 286 -8.29 -18.20 14.82
N PRO A 287 -7.23 -18.96 14.47
CA PRO A 287 -6.34 -18.58 13.37
C PRO A 287 -7.13 -18.60 12.05
N MET A 288 -6.86 -17.61 11.20
CA MET A 288 -7.60 -17.41 9.95
C MET A 288 -6.79 -17.89 8.75
N THR A 289 -7.44 -18.62 7.87
CA THR A 289 -6.96 -18.99 6.53
C THR A 289 -7.97 -18.52 5.50
N GLY A 290 -7.58 -18.40 4.24
CA GLY A 290 -8.52 -17.91 3.26
C GLY A 290 -7.95 -17.65 1.88
N THR A 291 -8.70 -16.87 1.12
CA THR A 291 -8.42 -16.57 -0.28
C THR A 291 -8.56 -15.07 -0.52
N LEU A 292 -7.65 -14.52 -1.32
CA LEU A 292 -7.75 -13.17 -1.87
C LEU A 292 -7.90 -13.27 -3.38
N THR A 293 -8.96 -12.67 -3.91
CA THR A 293 -9.16 -12.49 -5.35
C THR A 293 -9.02 -11.02 -5.66
N TRP A 294 -8.34 -10.68 -6.76
CA TRP A 294 -8.10 -9.31 -7.13
C TRP A 294 -8.26 -9.06 -8.62
N ARG A 295 -8.62 -7.82 -8.97
CA ARG A 295 -8.66 -7.30 -10.33
C ARG A 295 -8.20 -5.85 -10.32
N PHE A 296 -7.21 -5.52 -11.13
CA PHE A 296 -6.72 -4.16 -11.30
C PHE A 296 -7.04 -3.66 -12.70
N VAL A 297 -7.61 -2.45 -12.80
CA VAL A 297 -7.92 -1.77 -14.05
C VAL A 297 -7.13 -0.47 -14.11
N ARG A 298 -6.30 -0.32 -15.13
CA ARG A 298 -5.60 0.93 -15.44
C ARG A 298 -6.60 1.94 -16.04
N GLY A 299 -6.55 3.18 -15.58
CA GLY A 299 -7.33 4.30 -16.11
C GLY A 299 -6.58 5.13 -17.14
#